data_AF-A0A4S9XYG4-F1
#
_entry.id   AF-A0A4S9XYG4-F1
#
_cell.length_a   1.000
_cell.length_b   1.000
_cell.length_c   1.000
_cell.angle_alpha   90.00
_cell.angle_beta   90.00
_cell.angle_gamma   90.00
#
_symmetry.space_group_name_H-M   'P 1'
#
loop_
_entity.id
_entity.type
_entity.pdbx_description
1 polymer ?
#
loop_
_entity_poly.entity_id
_entity_poly.type
_entity_poly.pdbx_seq_one_letter_code
_entity_poly.pdbx_strand_id
1 'polypeptide(L)'
;MSDKQPLITHLYTADPSAHAFNGRIYIYPSHDRETDIQDNDNGDQYDMNDYHVFSLDSLSGPVTDHGVVLKQEDVPWVSKQLWAPDAATKDGKYYLYFPARDKEGIFRCGVAVSDKPEGPFAPQEHYIKGSYSIDPACFVDTDGSAYLYFGGLWGGQLQCWQKEGHFDAAWSGPQELTGEGVAAQGPRVAKMTDDMLEFTETPREALIVDEAGKPIQADDHKRRFFEAAWMHKYQDKYYFSYSTGDSHLLAYAVGDSPYGPFTQRGTILEPVVGWTTHHSIVEFEGRWYLFYHDSSLSGGKNHLRCVKAREIFYDEKGDIHI
;
A
#
# COMPACT_ATOMS: atom_id res chain seq x y z
N MET A 1 -4.46 9.44 23.36
CA MET A 1 -5.62 8.56 23.12
C MET A 1 -5.13 7.13 23.30
N SER A 2 -5.87 6.26 23.99
CA SER A 2 -5.41 4.88 24.24
C SER A 2 -5.11 4.18 22.91
N ASP A 3 -3.96 3.52 22.80
CA ASP A 3 -3.66 2.66 21.66
C ASP A 3 -4.83 1.72 21.39
N LYS A 4 -5.26 1.68 20.13
CA LYS A 4 -6.34 0.79 19.70
C LYS A 4 -5.85 -0.65 19.84
N GLN A 5 -6.75 -1.53 20.28
CA GLN A 5 -6.45 -2.94 20.39
C GLN A 5 -6.31 -3.54 18.98
N PRO A 6 -5.45 -4.57 18.79
CA PRO A 6 -5.39 -5.30 17.53
C PRO A 6 -6.78 -5.84 17.13
N LEU A 7 -7.14 -5.70 15.85
CA LEU A 7 -8.36 -6.26 15.30
C LEU A 7 -8.25 -7.78 15.14
N ILE A 8 -7.07 -8.25 14.73
CA ILE A 8 -6.74 -9.66 14.55
C ILE A 8 -5.64 -10.04 15.54
N THR A 9 -5.86 -11.08 16.34
CA THR A 9 -4.92 -11.53 17.39
C THR A 9 -4.47 -12.97 17.25
N HIS A 10 -5.15 -13.79 16.46
CA HIS A 10 -4.79 -15.21 16.26
C HIS A 10 -3.75 -15.40 15.13
N LEU A 11 -3.50 -14.37 14.33
CA LEU A 11 -2.45 -14.29 13.30
C LEU A 11 -1.77 -12.91 13.38
N TYR A 12 -0.53 -12.83 12.91
CA TYR A 12 0.12 -11.53 12.68
C TYR A 12 -0.30 -10.98 11.32
N THR A 13 -0.70 -9.73 11.29
CA THR A 13 -1.29 -9.08 10.11
C THR A 13 -0.72 -7.68 9.96
N ALA A 14 -0.44 -7.28 8.73
CA ALA A 14 0.13 -5.99 8.43
C ALA A 14 -0.46 -5.37 7.18
N ASP A 15 0.00 -4.16 6.85
CA ASP A 15 -0.28 -3.50 5.58
C ASP A 15 -1.76 -3.57 5.16
N PRO A 16 -2.70 -3.11 6.02
CA PRO A 16 -4.12 -3.38 5.79
C PRO A 16 -4.66 -2.49 4.67
N SER A 17 -5.07 -3.10 3.57
CA SER A 17 -5.92 -2.46 2.56
C SER A 17 -7.39 -2.71 2.87
N ALA A 18 -8.10 -1.68 3.34
CA ALA A 18 -9.50 -1.78 3.76
C ALA A 18 -10.46 -1.21 2.71
N HIS A 19 -11.51 -1.95 2.40
CA HIS A 19 -12.52 -1.60 1.41
C HIS A 19 -13.94 -1.84 1.91
N ALA A 20 -14.87 -0.99 1.50
CA ALA A 20 -16.30 -1.18 1.76
C ALA A 20 -16.96 -1.90 0.57
N PHE A 21 -17.14 -3.21 0.67
CA PHE A 21 -17.80 -4.03 -0.34
C PHE A 21 -19.05 -4.69 0.22
N ASN A 22 -20.14 -4.70 -0.56
CA ASN A 22 -21.40 -5.36 -0.19
C ASN A 22 -21.93 -4.99 1.22
N GLY A 23 -21.73 -3.72 1.64
CA GLY A 23 -22.16 -3.23 2.94
C GLY A 23 -21.33 -3.73 4.13
N ARG A 24 -20.15 -4.31 3.89
CA ARG A 24 -19.19 -4.75 4.93
C ARG A 24 -17.83 -4.12 4.68
N ILE A 25 -17.00 -4.05 5.71
CA ILE A 25 -15.58 -3.77 5.54
C ILE A 25 -14.86 -5.08 5.26
N TYR A 26 -14.06 -5.12 4.20
CA TYR A 26 -13.10 -6.18 3.92
C TYR A 26 -11.69 -5.63 4.11
N ILE A 27 -10.81 -6.42 4.71
CA ILE A 27 -9.41 -6.07 4.94
C ILE A 27 -8.55 -7.10 4.22
N TYR A 28 -7.64 -6.61 3.40
CA TYR A 28 -6.66 -7.38 2.63
C TYR A 28 -5.26 -7.05 3.18
N PRO A 29 -4.83 -7.69 4.28
CA PRO A 29 -3.51 -7.45 4.86
C PRO A 29 -2.45 -8.39 4.29
N SER A 30 -1.18 -8.04 4.50
CA SER A 30 -0.09 -9.03 4.53
C SER A 30 -0.29 -10.01 5.69
N HIS A 31 0.08 -11.28 5.50
CA HIS A 31 0.15 -12.28 6.58
C HIS A 31 1.61 -12.46 7.03
N ASP A 32 1.97 -11.75 8.09
CA ASP A 32 3.27 -11.87 8.74
C ASP A 32 3.43 -13.25 9.38
N ARG A 33 4.64 -13.81 9.35
CA ARG A 33 4.96 -15.12 9.93
C ARG A 33 6.28 -15.09 10.67
N GLU A 34 6.45 -16.02 11.62
CA GLU A 34 7.72 -16.17 12.32
C GLU A 34 8.82 -16.65 11.37
N THR A 35 10.00 -16.05 11.47
CA THR A 35 11.17 -16.40 10.66
C THR A 35 12.46 -16.21 11.45
N ASP A 36 13.51 -16.93 11.06
CA ASP A 36 14.86 -16.80 11.64
C ASP A 36 15.72 -15.76 10.90
N ILE A 37 15.18 -15.17 9.82
CA ILE A 37 15.85 -14.14 9.03
C ILE A 37 16.03 -12.89 9.91
N GLN A 38 17.27 -12.41 10.00
CA GLN A 38 17.58 -11.21 10.77
C GLN A 38 17.12 -9.96 10.03
N ASP A 39 16.63 -8.97 10.79
CA ASP A 39 16.23 -7.68 10.26
C ASP A 39 17.36 -7.04 9.42
N ASN A 40 17.01 -6.60 8.21
CA ASN A 40 17.89 -5.87 7.32
C ASN A 40 17.13 -4.86 6.46
N ASP A 41 17.86 -3.94 5.84
CA ASP A 41 17.30 -2.84 5.03
C ASP A 41 16.75 -3.31 3.66
N ASN A 42 17.03 -4.56 3.25
CA ASN A 42 16.42 -5.17 2.06
C ASN A 42 15.03 -5.75 2.35
N GLY A 43 14.65 -5.84 3.64
CA GLY A 43 13.38 -6.38 4.08
C GLY A 43 13.27 -7.90 3.95
N ASP A 44 14.38 -8.65 3.96
CA ASP A 44 14.33 -10.12 3.81
C ASP A 44 13.53 -10.82 4.92
N GLN A 45 13.46 -10.22 6.11
CA GLN A 45 12.66 -10.68 7.25
C GLN A 45 11.14 -10.61 6.99
N TYR A 46 10.70 -9.76 6.07
CA TYR A 46 9.31 -9.72 5.63
C TYR A 46 9.12 -10.82 4.58
N ASP A 47 8.96 -12.06 5.04
CA ASP A 47 9.03 -13.27 4.22
C ASP A 47 7.68 -13.96 3.98
N MET A 48 6.59 -13.20 4.11
CA MET A 48 5.20 -13.60 3.91
C MET A 48 5.01 -14.39 2.60
N ASN A 49 4.15 -15.40 2.63
CA ASN A 49 3.97 -16.35 1.53
C ASN A 49 2.50 -16.69 1.20
N ASP A 50 1.56 -16.05 1.85
CA ASP A 50 0.13 -16.14 1.54
C ASP A 50 -0.61 -14.88 1.99
N TYR A 51 -1.87 -14.76 1.57
CA TYR A 51 -2.79 -13.74 2.05
C TYR A 51 -4.04 -14.38 2.64
N HIS A 52 -4.51 -13.80 3.74
CA HIS A 52 -5.86 -13.99 4.25
C HIS A 52 -6.75 -12.79 3.89
N VAL A 53 -8.06 -12.99 3.89
CA VAL A 53 -9.02 -11.88 3.83
C VAL A 53 -9.87 -11.89 5.09
N PHE A 54 -10.08 -10.70 5.65
CA PHE A 54 -10.89 -10.51 6.83
C PHE A 54 -12.11 -9.65 6.51
N SER A 55 -13.20 -9.78 7.28
CA SER A 55 -14.34 -8.88 7.16
C SER A 55 -14.99 -8.53 8.48
N LEU A 56 -15.62 -7.37 8.51
CA LEU A 56 -16.32 -6.78 9.65
C LEU A 56 -17.67 -6.22 9.19
N ASP A 57 -18.72 -6.46 9.97
CA ASP A 57 -20.01 -5.76 9.81
C ASP A 57 -19.99 -4.37 10.47
N SER A 58 -19.11 -4.17 11.45
CA SER A 58 -18.83 -2.87 12.08
C SER A 58 -17.46 -2.92 12.76
N LEU A 59 -16.82 -1.77 12.98
CA LEU A 59 -15.49 -1.72 13.60
C LEU A 59 -15.42 -2.20 15.06
N SER A 60 -16.54 -2.19 15.78
CA SER A 60 -16.64 -2.76 17.12
C SER A 60 -17.08 -4.22 17.13
N GLY A 61 -17.41 -4.76 15.96
CA GLY A 61 -17.90 -6.12 15.79
C GLY A 61 -16.79 -7.16 15.72
N PRO A 62 -17.16 -8.46 15.68
CA PRO A 62 -16.19 -9.53 15.51
C PRO A 62 -15.58 -9.50 14.10
N VAL A 63 -14.26 -9.72 14.01
CA VAL A 63 -13.58 -9.97 12.75
C VAL A 63 -13.86 -11.40 12.30
N THR A 64 -14.30 -11.57 11.05
CA THR A 64 -14.35 -12.88 10.39
C THR A 64 -13.09 -13.06 9.56
N ASP A 65 -12.35 -14.14 9.80
CA ASP A 65 -11.24 -14.61 8.98
C ASP A 65 -11.78 -15.60 7.93
N HIS A 66 -11.59 -15.29 6.64
CA HIS A 66 -12.04 -16.14 5.52
C HIS A 66 -11.00 -17.19 5.11
N GLY A 67 -9.88 -17.26 5.82
CA GLY A 67 -8.77 -18.17 5.54
C GLY A 67 -7.86 -17.66 4.43
N VAL A 68 -6.94 -18.54 4.01
CA VAL A 68 -5.99 -18.26 2.93
C VAL A 68 -6.73 -18.12 1.60
N VAL A 69 -6.54 -16.99 0.92
CA VAL A 69 -7.19 -16.67 -0.36
C VAL A 69 -6.26 -16.73 -1.57
N LEU A 70 -4.94 -16.66 -1.34
CA LEU A 70 -3.90 -16.79 -2.35
C LEU A 70 -2.60 -17.21 -1.66
N LYS A 71 -1.86 -18.15 -2.26
CA LYS A 71 -0.53 -18.58 -1.78
C LYS A 71 0.54 -18.33 -2.82
N GLN A 72 1.76 -18.13 -2.36
CA GLN A 72 2.94 -17.96 -3.20
C GLN A 72 3.13 -19.14 -4.18
N GLU A 73 2.87 -20.37 -3.75
CA GLU A 73 3.04 -21.59 -4.56
C GLU A 73 2.06 -21.68 -5.74
N ASP A 74 0.94 -20.97 -5.67
CA ASP A 74 -0.09 -20.94 -6.71
C ASP A 74 0.22 -19.92 -7.81
N VAL A 75 1.22 -19.05 -7.63
CA VAL A 75 1.56 -17.98 -8.57
C VAL A 75 2.83 -18.34 -9.36
N PRO A 76 2.73 -18.68 -10.67
CA PRO A 76 3.84 -19.28 -11.41
C PRO A 76 5.13 -18.44 -11.45
N TRP A 77 4.99 -17.12 -11.57
CA TRP A 77 6.11 -16.20 -11.73
C TRP A 77 6.79 -15.81 -10.40
N VAL A 78 6.14 -16.05 -9.25
CA VAL A 78 6.60 -15.58 -7.94
C VAL A 78 7.68 -16.49 -7.36
N SER A 79 8.77 -15.93 -6.83
CA SER A 79 9.81 -16.66 -6.12
C SER A 79 9.70 -16.56 -4.59
N LYS A 80 9.41 -15.38 -4.05
CA LYS A 80 9.25 -15.12 -2.61
C LYS A 80 8.54 -13.79 -2.32
N GLN A 81 8.16 -13.60 -1.05
CA GLN A 81 7.79 -12.31 -0.44
C GLN A 81 6.52 -11.70 -1.02
N LEU A 82 5.36 -12.23 -0.61
CA LEU A 82 4.05 -11.64 -0.85
C LEU A 82 3.83 -10.44 0.09
N TRP A 83 4.21 -9.24 -0.37
CA TRP A 83 4.17 -7.97 0.40
C TRP A 83 2.80 -7.27 0.33
N ALA A 84 2.68 -6.03 0.82
CA ALA A 84 1.41 -5.32 0.97
C ALA A 84 0.47 -5.41 -0.25
N PRO A 85 -0.68 -6.12 -0.14
CA PRO A 85 -1.63 -6.24 -1.24
C PRO A 85 -2.69 -5.14 -1.19
N ASP A 86 -3.48 -5.04 -2.25
CA ASP A 86 -4.71 -4.25 -2.28
C ASP A 86 -5.79 -4.94 -3.11
N ALA A 87 -7.05 -4.56 -2.92
CA ALA A 87 -8.17 -5.06 -3.69
C ALA A 87 -8.93 -3.94 -4.42
N ALA A 88 -9.59 -4.29 -5.52
CA ALA A 88 -10.58 -3.43 -6.16
C ALA A 88 -11.76 -4.26 -6.67
N THR A 89 -12.87 -3.59 -6.94
CA THR A 89 -14.03 -4.20 -7.59
C THR A 89 -14.45 -3.40 -8.82
N LYS A 90 -14.76 -4.11 -9.90
CA LYS A 90 -15.33 -3.56 -11.14
C LYS A 90 -16.14 -4.66 -11.82
N ASP A 91 -17.28 -4.30 -12.39
CA ASP A 91 -18.17 -5.20 -13.17
C ASP A 91 -18.50 -6.53 -12.48
N GLY A 92 -18.69 -6.50 -11.16
CA GLY A 92 -19.08 -7.67 -10.35
C GLY A 92 -17.95 -8.66 -10.07
N LYS A 93 -16.70 -8.30 -10.38
CA LYS A 93 -15.49 -9.05 -10.06
C LYS A 93 -14.69 -8.34 -8.97
N TYR A 94 -13.82 -9.11 -8.33
CA TYR A 94 -12.87 -8.62 -7.33
C TYR A 94 -11.46 -8.97 -7.79
N TYR A 95 -10.56 -8.01 -7.64
CA TYR A 95 -9.19 -8.07 -8.12
C TYR A 95 -8.27 -7.84 -6.93
N LEU A 96 -7.43 -8.82 -6.60
CA LEU A 96 -6.38 -8.70 -5.61
C LEU A 96 -5.08 -8.36 -6.33
N TYR A 97 -4.58 -7.15 -6.15
CA TYR A 97 -3.27 -6.70 -6.59
C TYR A 97 -2.25 -7.02 -5.51
N PHE A 98 -1.11 -7.57 -5.90
CA PHE A 98 -0.10 -7.97 -4.94
C PHE A 98 1.33 -7.80 -5.49
N PRO A 99 2.26 -7.31 -4.67
CA PRO A 99 3.66 -7.25 -5.01
C PRO A 99 4.38 -8.54 -4.58
N ALA A 100 5.29 -9.01 -5.42
CA ALA A 100 6.16 -10.14 -5.09
C ALA A 100 7.43 -10.13 -5.92
N ARG A 101 8.47 -10.84 -5.47
CA ARG A 101 9.67 -11.01 -6.28
C ARG A 101 9.44 -12.06 -7.36
N ASP A 102 9.83 -11.75 -8.59
CA ASP A 102 9.89 -12.72 -9.68
C ASP A 102 11.08 -13.69 -9.51
N LYS A 103 11.26 -14.60 -10.48
CA LYS A 103 12.35 -15.60 -10.44
C LYS A 103 13.75 -15.01 -10.57
N GLU A 104 13.87 -13.75 -10.96
CA GLU A 104 15.14 -13.01 -11.02
C GLU A 104 15.39 -12.19 -9.73
N GLY A 105 14.46 -12.24 -8.78
CA GLY A 105 14.54 -11.50 -7.51
C GLY A 105 14.10 -10.05 -7.64
N ILE A 106 13.45 -9.66 -8.73
CA ILE A 106 12.97 -8.29 -8.98
C ILE A 106 11.50 -8.21 -8.56
N PHE A 107 11.15 -7.18 -7.80
CA PHE A 107 9.76 -6.95 -7.42
C PHE A 107 8.90 -6.55 -8.63
N ARG A 108 7.74 -7.19 -8.74
CA ARG A 108 6.68 -6.96 -9.74
C ARG A 108 5.33 -6.92 -9.03
N CYS A 109 4.34 -6.31 -9.67
CA CYS A 109 2.95 -6.37 -9.21
C CYS A 109 2.15 -7.36 -10.08
N GLY A 110 1.47 -8.31 -9.44
CA GLY A 110 0.52 -9.21 -10.07
C GLY A 110 -0.93 -8.84 -9.75
N VAL A 111 -1.84 -9.56 -10.40
CA VAL A 111 -3.28 -9.49 -10.14
C VAL A 111 -3.87 -10.89 -10.08
N ALA A 112 -4.80 -11.11 -9.16
CA ALA A 112 -5.59 -12.32 -9.03
C ALA A 112 -7.08 -11.97 -8.97
N VAL A 113 -7.95 -12.82 -9.51
CA VAL A 113 -9.36 -12.51 -9.75
C VAL A 113 -10.27 -13.44 -8.95
N SER A 114 -11.35 -12.89 -8.39
CA SER A 114 -12.42 -13.66 -7.76
C SER A 114 -13.81 -13.13 -8.12
N ASP A 115 -14.80 -13.99 -7.95
CA ASP A 115 -16.23 -13.64 -8.00
C ASP A 115 -16.75 -13.06 -6.67
N LYS A 116 -15.92 -13.10 -5.61
CA LYS A 116 -16.30 -12.70 -4.26
C LYS A 116 -15.22 -11.87 -3.59
N PRO A 117 -15.58 -10.94 -2.70
CA PRO A 117 -14.60 -10.12 -2.00
C PRO A 117 -13.71 -10.95 -1.05
N GLU A 118 -14.25 -12.05 -0.48
CA GLU A 118 -13.48 -12.97 0.37
C GLU A 118 -12.61 -13.98 -0.40
N GLY A 119 -12.60 -13.97 -1.74
CA GLY A 119 -11.86 -14.94 -2.52
C GLY A 119 -12.49 -16.34 -2.55
N PRO A 120 -11.68 -17.40 -2.81
CA PRO A 120 -10.25 -17.35 -3.14
C PRO A 120 -10.02 -16.62 -4.48
N PHE A 121 -8.78 -16.17 -4.71
CA PHE A 121 -8.41 -15.44 -5.92
C PHE A 121 -7.56 -16.32 -6.84
N ALA A 122 -7.93 -16.37 -8.13
CA ALA A 122 -7.15 -17.05 -9.16
C ALA A 122 -6.10 -16.10 -9.74
N PRO A 123 -4.78 -16.35 -9.55
CA PRO A 123 -3.72 -15.47 -10.05
C PRO A 123 -3.57 -15.56 -11.57
N GLN A 124 -3.19 -14.45 -12.19
CA GLN A 124 -2.70 -14.46 -13.56
C GLN A 124 -1.35 -15.17 -13.67
N GLU A 125 -1.08 -15.81 -14.82
CA GLU A 125 0.18 -16.53 -15.06
C GLU A 125 1.41 -15.62 -15.09
N HIS A 126 1.21 -14.33 -15.37
CA HIS A 126 2.24 -13.31 -15.45
C HIS A 126 1.91 -12.12 -14.54
N TYR A 127 2.94 -11.39 -14.13
CA TYR A 127 2.78 -10.08 -13.50
C TYR A 127 2.28 -9.04 -14.52
N ILE A 128 1.72 -7.94 -14.04
CA ILE A 128 1.22 -6.82 -14.86
C ILE A 128 2.37 -6.27 -15.70
N LYS A 129 2.20 -6.17 -17.01
CA LYS A 129 3.27 -5.75 -17.91
C LYS A 129 3.67 -4.31 -17.63
N GLY A 130 4.97 -4.10 -17.44
CA GLY A 130 5.52 -2.78 -17.10
C GLY A 130 5.43 -2.43 -15.61
N SER A 131 4.89 -3.33 -14.78
CA SER A 131 4.98 -3.18 -13.32
C SER A 131 6.38 -3.50 -12.80
N TYR A 132 6.68 -2.89 -11.66
CA TYR A 132 7.89 -3.08 -10.90
C TYR A 132 7.67 -2.57 -9.48
N SER A 133 8.62 -2.81 -8.57
CA SER A 133 8.52 -2.37 -7.18
C SER A 133 7.28 -2.96 -6.48
N ILE A 134 6.82 -2.33 -5.41
CA ILE A 134 5.91 -2.90 -4.41
C ILE A 134 4.64 -2.05 -4.19
N ASP A 135 3.85 -2.43 -3.19
CA ASP A 135 2.76 -1.64 -2.60
C ASP A 135 1.74 -1.09 -3.60
N PRO A 136 1.11 -1.96 -4.41
CA PRO A 136 0.01 -1.56 -5.28
C PRO A 136 -1.20 -1.09 -4.46
N ALA A 137 -1.77 0.05 -4.84
CA ALA A 137 -3.09 0.51 -4.42
C ALA A 137 -3.94 0.86 -5.65
N CYS A 138 -5.03 0.12 -5.86
CA CYS A 138 -5.94 0.28 -6.97
C CYS A 138 -7.13 1.16 -6.58
N PHE A 139 -7.12 2.39 -7.08
CA PHE A 139 -8.20 3.33 -6.90
C PHE A 139 -9.16 3.29 -8.08
N VAL A 140 -10.41 2.90 -7.83
CA VAL A 140 -11.52 3.01 -8.79
C VAL A 140 -12.22 4.35 -8.57
N ASP A 141 -12.08 5.25 -9.54
CA ASP A 141 -12.64 6.59 -9.47
C ASP A 141 -14.16 6.59 -9.73
N THR A 142 -14.80 7.70 -9.37
CA THR A 142 -16.25 7.92 -9.53
C THR A 142 -16.72 7.91 -10.98
N ASP A 143 -15.80 8.03 -11.95
CA ASP A 143 -16.08 7.90 -13.39
C ASP A 143 -15.97 6.46 -13.92
N GLY A 144 -15.60 5.49 -13.07
CA GLY A 144 -15.40 4.09 -13.42
C GLY A 144 -14.00 3.75 -13.97
N SER A 145 -13.12 4.73 -14.12
CA SER A 145 -11.70 4.52 -14.42
C SER A 145 -10.99 3.98 -13.20
N ALA A 146 -10.04 3.06 -13.40
CA ALA A 146 -9.20 2.56 -12.33
C ALA A 146 -7.73 2.97 -12.55
N TYR A 147 -7.04 3.26 -11.45
CA TYR A 147 -5.65 3.69 -11.43
C TYR A 147 -4.89 2.89 -10.39
N LEU A 148 -3.77 2.27 -10.78
CA LEU A 148 -2.88 1.60 -9.85
C LEU A 148 -1.75 2.53 -9.47
N TYR A 149 -1.66 2.86 -8.19
CA TYR A 149 -0.52 3.52 -7.59
C TYR A 149 0.41 2.46 -7.02
N PHE A 150 1.71 2.61 -7.14
CA PHE A 150 2.67 1.65 -6.61
C PHE A 150 4.06 2.27 -6.43
N GLY A 151 4.91 1.59 -5.68
CA GLY A 151 6.31 1.96 -5.48
C GLY A 151 6.73 1.89 -4.02
N GLY A 152 7.96 1.48 -3.79
CA GLY A 152 8.60 1.53 -2.47
C GLY A 152 10.10 1.67 -2.61
N LEU A 153 10.70 2.59 -1.86
CA LEU A 153 12.14 2.79 -1.81
C LEU A 153 12.83 1.64 -1.03
N TRP A 154 14.16 1.64 -1.04
CA TRP A 154 14.99 0.65 -0.34
C TRP A 154 14.65 -0.79 -0.75
N GLY A 155 14.15 -1.63 0.17
CA GLY A 155 13.77 -3.02 -0.09
C GLY A 155 12.76 -3.17 -1.22
N GLY A 156 11.92 -2.15 -1.47
CA GLY A 156 10.95 -2.10 -2.56
C GLY A 156 11.54 -1.84 -3.95
N GLN A 157 12.84 -1.52 -4.05
CA GLN A 157 13.59 -1.39 -5.30
C GLN A 157 13.17 -0.26 -6.25
N LEU A 158 12.32 0.69 -5.86
CA LEU A 158 11.89 1.79 -6.74
C LEU A 158 13.09 2.61 -7.25
N GLN A 159 14.10 2.81 -6.42
CA GLN A 159 15.36 3.49 -6.77
C GLN A 159 16.18 2.75 -7.83
N CYS A 160 15.95 1.46 -8.05
CA CYS A 160 16.58 0.69 -9.12
C CYS A 160 15.98 0.98 -10.50
N TRP A 161 14.91 1.78 -10.59
CA TRP A 161 14.18 2.12 -11.81
C TRP A 161 14.30 3.61 -12.18
N GLN A 162 15.50 4.17 -12.06
CA GLN A 162 15.79 5.56 -12.47
C GLN A 162 15.53 5.81 -13.96
N LYS A 163 15.64 4.77 -14.77
CA LYS A 163 15.38 4.80 -16.21
C LYS A 163 14.22 3.88 -16.53
N GLU A 164 13.26 4.41 -17.28
CA GLU A 164 12.07 3.67 -17.72
C GLU A 164 12.44 2.32 -18.34
N GLY A 165 11.83 1.25 -17.82
CA GLY A 165 12.03 -0.12 -18.31
C GLY A 165 13.41 -0.71 -18.04
N HIS A 166 14.28 -0.07 -17.25
CA HIS A 166 15.61 -0.55 -16.94
C HIS A 166 15.85 -0.67 -15.43
N PHE A 167 15.97 -1.91 -14.97
CA PHE A 167 16.40 -2.23 -13.61
C PHE A 167 17.93 -2.16 -13.52
N ASP A 168 18.44 -1.36 -12.60
CA ASP A 168 19.87 -1.29 -12.28
C ASP A 168 20.10 -1.72 -10.83
N ALA A 169 20.66 -2.92 -10.67
CA ALA A 169 20.94 -3.52 -9.37
C ALA A 169 21.96 -2.72 -8.53
N ALA A 170 22.74 -1.81 -9.15
CA ALA A 170 23.69 -0.96 -8.44
C ALA A 170 23.00 -0.07 -7.39
N TRP A 171 21.72 0.25 -7.58
CA TRP A 171 20.91 1.05 -6.68
C TRP A 171 20.17 0.24 -5.59
N SER A 172 20.43 -1.08 -5.49
CA SER A 172 19.75 -1.92 -4.50
C SER A 172 20.14 -1.54 -3.06
N GLY A 173 19.21 -1.74 -2.13
CA GLY A 173 19.37 -1.32 -0.73
C GLY A 173 19.06 0.17 -0.54
N PRO A 174 19.55 0.79 0.55
CA PRO A 174 19.26 2.19 0.89
C PRO A 174 20.08 3.17 0.04
N GLN A 175 19.91 3.11 -1.29
CA GLN A 175 20.59 3.96 -2.27
C GLN A 175 19.59 4.84 -3.03
N GLU A 176 18.57 5.36 -2.36
CA GLU A 176 17.69 6.34 -2.99
C GLU A 176 18.44 7.63 -3.37
N LEU A 177 17.83 8.44 -4.24
CA LEU A 177 18.38 9.76 -4.57
C LEU A 177 18.55 10.58 -3.29
N THR A 178 19.64 11.36 -3.20
CA THR A 178 19.96 12.21 -2.04
C THR A 178 20.76 13.43 -2.50
N GLY A 179 20.77 14.48 -1.69
CA GLY A 179 21.60 15.67 -1.87
C GLY A 179 20.80 16.95 -2.05
N GLU A 180 21.47 18.08 -1.78
CA GLU A 180 20.88 19.41 -1.86
C GLU A 180 20.32 19.69 -3.25
N GLY A 181 19.04 20.07 -3.32
CA GLY A 181 18.35 20.40 -4.56
C GLY A 181 17.93 19.20 -5.41
N VAL A 182 18.17 17.97 -4.96
CA VAL A 182 17.69 16.75 -5.61
C VAL A 182 16.23 16.51 -5.20
N ALA A 183 15.36 16.30 -6.19
CA ALA A 183 13.96 15.95 -5.93
C ALA A 183 13.86 14.49 -5.45
N ALA A 184 12.97 14.23 -4.50
CA ALA A 184 12.66 12.88 -4.07
C ALA A 184 11.99 12.10 -5.22
N GLN A 185 12.30 10.81 -5.31
CA GLN A 185 11.58 9.90 -6.20
C GLN A 185 10.17 9.66 -5.63
N GLY A 186 9.15 9.87 -6.45
CA GLY A 186 7.75 9.70 -6.07
C GLY A 186 7.19 8.31 -6.39
N PRO A 187 5.95 8.04 -5.98
CA PRO A 187 5.21 6.85 -6.40
C PRO A 187 5.02 6.82 -7.92
N ARG A 188 4.56 5.69 -8.43
CA ARG A 188 4.15 5.48 -9.82
C ARG A 188 2.64 5.36 -9.90
N VAL A 189 2.06 5.81 -10.99
CA VAL A 189 0.63 5.71 -11.29
C VAL A 189 0.42 5.35 -12.76
N ALA A 190 -0.50 4.44 -13.03
CA ALA A 190 -0.95 4.09 -14.38
C ALA A 190 -2.46 3.81 -14.38
N LYS A 191 -3.15 4.23 -15.44
CA LYS A 191 -4.54 3.83 -15.65
C LYS A 191 -4.63 2.36 -16.09
N MET A 192 -5.50 1.61 -15.42
CA MET A 192 -5.79 0.21 -15.72
C MET A 192 -6.68 0.06 -16.94
N THR A 193 -6.54 -1.07 -17.64
CA THR A 193 -7.48 -1.52 -18.68
C THR A 193 -8.86 -1.79 -18.08
N ASP A 194 -9.90 -1.82 -18.91
CA ASP A 194 -11.27 -2.05 -18.43
C ASP A 194 -11.47 -3.42 -17.78
N ASP A 195 -10.71 -4.43 -18.22
CA ASP A 195 -10.68 -5.76 -17.59
C ASP A 195 -9.87 -5.82 -16.29
N MET A 196 -9.22 -4.70 -15.91
CA MET A 196 -8.44 -4.51 -14.69
C MET A 196 -7.14 -5.33 -14.62
N LEU A 197 -6.69 -5.93 -15.73
CA LEU A 197 -5.55 -6.86 -15.73
C LEU A 197 -4.22 -6.23 -16.13
N GLU A 198 -4.24 -5.14 -16.90
CA GLU A 198 -3.05 -4.53 -17.48
C GLU A 198 -3.09 -2.99 -17.40
N PHE A 199 -1.97 -2.35 -17.69
CA PHE A 199 -1.93 -0.89 -17.86
C PHE A 199 -2.33 -0.47 -19.28
N THR A 200 -3.08 0.63 -19.39
CA THR A 200 -3.37 1.30 -20.67
C THR A 200 -2.21 2.18 -21.15
N GLU A 201 -1.24 2.44 -20.29
CA GLU A 201 -0.14 3.38 -20.50
C GLU A 201 1.11 2.95 -19.73
N THR A 202 2.26 3.51 -20.08
CA THR A 202 3.46 3.36 -19.25
C THR A 202 3.24 4.07 -17.90
N PRO A 203 3.56 3.42 -16.77
CA PRO A 203 3.52 4.08 -15.47
C PRO A 203 4.36 5.35 -15.43
N ARG A 204 3.78 6.42 -14.89
CA ARG A 204 4.44 7.72 -14.70
C ARG A 204 4.52 8.06 -13.23
N GLU A 205 5.43 8.97 -12.90
CA GLU A 205 5.58 9.46 -11.54
C GLU A 205 4.39 10.33 -11.12
N ALA A 206 3.81 10.04 -9.96
CA ALA A 206 2.82 10.90 -9.32
C ALA A 206 3.57 11.92 -8.46
N LEU A 207 3.72 13.13 -8.98
CA LEU A 207 4.57 14.16 -8.37
C LEU A 207 3.95 14.68 -7.05
N ILE A 208 4.78 14.74 -6.00
CA ILE A 208 4.43 15.37 -4.72
C ILE A 208 5.20 16.69 -4.61
N VAL A 209 4.48 17.77 -4.31
CA VAL A 209 5.03 19.12 -4.24
C VAL A 209 4.73 19.79 -2.90
N ASP A 210 5.53 20.79 -2.52
CA ASP A 210 5.25 21.68 -1.39
C ASP A 210 4.15 22.71 -1.74
N GLU A 211 3.77 23.55 -0.77
CA GLU A 211 2.77 24.60 -0.96
C GLU A 211 3.14 25.64 -2.04
N ALA A 212 4.43 25.76 -2.36
CA ALA A 212 4.93 26.64 -3.42
C ALA A 212 4.96 25.94 -4.79
N GLY A 213 4.53 24.67 -4.88
CA GLY A 213 4.51 23.87 -6.10
C GLY A 213 5.88 23.30 -6.49
N LYS A 214 6.86 23.29 -5.58
CA LYS A 214 8.18 22.68 -5.83
C LYS A 214 8.18 21.21 -5.42
N PRO A 215 8.84 20.32 -6.17
CA PRO A 215 9.01 18.93 -5.75
C PRO A 215 9.58 18.82 -4.34
N ILE A 216 9.08 17.88 -3.54
CA ILE A 216 9.66 17.56 -2.25
C ILE A 216 11.11 17.10 -2.44
N GLN A 217 12.02 17.58 -1.60
CA GLN A 217 13.44 17.25 -1.71
C GLN A 217 13.73 15.84 -1.20
N ALA A 218 14.72 15.20 -1.80
CA ALA A 218 15.18 13.87 -1.45
C ALA A 218 15.60 13.76 0.03
N ASP A 219 16.27 14.78 0.56
CA ASP A 219 16.72 14.80 1.96
C ASP A 219 15.61 15.23 2.95
N ASP A 220 14.38 15.46 2.48
CA ASP A 220 13.23 15.78 3.32
C ASP A 220 12.47 14.52 3.75
N HIS A 221 13.10 13.73 4.61
CA HIS A 221 12.64 12.40 5.01
C HIS A 221 11.29 12.41 5.74
N LYS A 222 10.86 13.56 6.25
CA LYS A 222 9.55 13.70 6.93
C LYS A 222 8.38 13.89 5.96
N ARG A 223 8.66 14.27 4.70
CA ARG A 223 7.63 14.60 3.71
C ARG A 223 7.78 13.81 2.42
N ARG A 224 8.97 13.33 2.08
CA ARG A 224 9.18 12.54 0.87
C ARG A 224 8.41 11.23 0.92
N PHE A 225 8.04 10.74 -0.26
CA PHE A 225 7.50 9.40 -0.41
C PHE A 225 8.54 8.35 -0.01
N PHE A 226 8.08 7.26 0.61
CA PHE A 226 8.89 6.06 0.80
C PHE A 226 8.18 4.83 0.24
N GLU A 227 6.98 4.50 0.74
CA GLU A 227 6.17 3.35 0.33
C GLU A 227 4.68 3.55 0.74
N ALA A 228 3.85 2.49 0.69
CA ALA A 228 2.48 2.49 1.19
C ALA A 228 1.56 3.53 0.53
N ALA A 229 1.64 3.67 -0.79
CA ALA A 229 0.77 4.55 -1.55
C ALA A 229 -0.71 4.19 -1.32
N TRP A 230 -1.55 5.17 -0.99
CA TRP A 230 -3.00 4.99 -0.87
C TRP A 230 -3.74 6.20 -1.41
N MET A 231 -4.81 5.98 -2.16
CA MET A 231 -5.63 7.02 -2.78
C MET A 231 -7.09 6.88 -2.35
N HIS A 232 -7.68 7.99 -1.92
CA HIS A 232 -9.12 8.12 -1.73
C HIS A 232 -9.60 9.50 -2.19
N LYS A 233 -10.92 9.65 -2.39
CA LYS A 233 -11.54 10.94 -2.69
C LYS A 233 -12.35 11.47 -1.51
N TYR A 234 -12.22 12.75 -1.24
CA TYR A 234 -13.04 13.48 -0.28
C TYR A 234 -13.36 14.86 -0.87
N GLN A 235 -14.65 15.24 -0.90
CA GLN A 235 -15.14 16.50 -1.50
C GLN A 235 -14.53 16.82 -2.88
N ASP A 236 -14.62 15.87 -3.81
CA ASP A 236 -14.09 15.97 -5.19
C ASP A 236 -12.57 16.17 -5.32
N LYS A 237 -11.82 16.09 -4.22
CA LYS A 237 -10.34 16.12 -4.21
C LYS A 237 -9.77 14.73 -4.06
N TYR A 238 -8.56 14.55 -4.60
CA TYR A 238 -7.79 13.31 -4.51
C TYR A 238 -6.79 13.42 -3.37
N TYR A 239 -6.92 12.56 -2.38
CA TYR A 239 -6.05 12.48 -1.21
C TYR A 239 -5.08 11.32 -1.38
N PHE A 240 -3.84 11.67 -1.69
CA PHE A 240 -2.73 10.73 -1.79
C PHE A 240 -2.00 10.66 -0.45
N SER A 241 -2.04 9.51 0.19
CA SER A 241 -1.40 9.26 1.49
C SER A 241 -0.36 8.16 1.39
N TYR A 242 0.69 8.22 2.20
CA TYR A 242 1.86 7.37 2.06
C TYR A 242 2.69 7.29 3.33
N SER A 243 3.51 6.25 3.43
CA SER A 243 4.56 6.12 4.44
C SER A 243 5.80 6.91 4.04
N THR A 244 6.47 7.45 5.06
CA THR A 244 7.73 8.19 4.94
C THR A 244 8.94 7.36 5.36
N GLY A 245 8.75 6.06 5.62
CA GLY A 245 9.83 5.09 5.87
C GLY A 245 10.61 5.40 7.14
N ASP A 246 11.84 5.87 6.98
CA ASP A 246 12.80 6.06 8.07
C ASP A 246 12.47 7.22 9.03
N SER A 247 11.44 8.02 8.73
CA SER A 247 10.85 8.95 9.71
C SER A 247 9.56 8.43 10.37
N HIS A 248 9.05 7.28 9.93
CA HIS A 248 7.94 6.52 10.52
C HIS A 248 6.60 7.26 10.58
N LEU A 249 6.38 8.23 9.69
CA LEU A 249 5.14 9.00 9.60
C LEU A 249 4.25 8.47 8.47
N LEU A 250 2.94 8.56 8.66
CA LEU A 250 1.98 8.56 7.54
C LEU A 250 1.68 9.99 7.15
N ALA A 251 2.06 10.39 5.95
CA ALA A 251 1.82 11.71 5.40
C ALA A 251 0.70 11.69 4.36
N TYR A 252 0.19 12.87 4.01
CA TYR A 252 -0.74 13.02 2.89
C TYR A 252 -0.54 14.31 2.11
N ALA A 253 -0.96 14.24 0.85
CA ALA A 253 -0.95 15.30 -0.13
C ALA A 253 -2.28 15.30 -0.88
N VAL A 254 -2.68 16.45 -1.41
CA VAL A 254 -4.00 16.65 -2.04
C VAL A 254 -3.84 17.19 -3.45
N GLY A 255 -4.63 16.67 -4.39
CA GLY A 255 -4.63 17.07 -5.78
C GLY A 255 -6.03 17.11 -6.40
N ASP A 256 -6.08 17.55 -7.65
CA ASP A 256 -7.30 17.72 -8.45
C ASP A 256 -7.47 16.64 -9.54
N SER A 257 -6.55 15.70 -9.60
CA SER A 257 -6.45 14.67 -10.63
C SER A 257 -5.85 13.39 -10.03
N PRO A 258 -6.21 12.20 -10.53
CA PRO A 258 -5.55 10.96 -10.14
C PRO A 258 -4.05 10.92 -10.51
N TYR A 259 -3.59 11.81 -11.39
CA TYR A 259 -2.16 11.88 -11.74
C TYR A 259 -1.37 12.91 -10.93
N GLY A 260 -2.02 13.70 -10.07
CA GLY A 260 -1.40 14.84 -9.41
C GLY A 260 -1.14 16.02 -10.37
N PRO A 261 -0.19 16.91 -10.03
CA PRO A 261 0.64 16.86 -8.82
C PRO A 261 -0.19 16.94 -7.54
N PHE A 262 0.32 16.34 -6.47
CA PHE A 262 -0.29 16.36 -5.14
C PHE A 262 0.48 17.33 -4.24
N THR A 263 -0.20 18.33 -3.69
CA THR A 263 0.41 19.29 -2.75
C THR A 263 0.40 18.70 -1.36
N GLN A 264 1.58 18.55 -0.74
CA GLN A 264 1.74 18.03 0.62
C GLN A 264 0.94 18.89 1.62
N ARG A 265 0.22 18.24 2.53
CA ARG A 265 -0.65 18.89 3.50
C ARG A 265 -0.25 18.65 4.95
N GLY A 266 0.09 17.42 5.31
CA GLY A 266 0.43 17.12 6.69
C GLY A 266 0.70 15.66 6.98
N THR A 267 0.72 15.36 8.27
CA THR A 267 0.91 14.02 8.83
C THR A 267 -0.43 13.53 9.38
N ILE A 268 -0.83 12.33 8.99
CA ILE A 268 -1.99 11.61 9.51
C ILE A 268 -1.60 10.93 10.83
N LEU A 269 -0.55 10.11 10.81
CA LEU A 269 -0.18 9.25 11.95
C LEU A 269 1.30 9.44 12.32
N GLU A 270 1.53 9.63 13.62
CA GLU A 270 2.85 9.65 14.26
C GLU A 270 3.44 8.24 14.38
N PRO A 271 4.73 8.09 14.72
CA PRO A 271 5.38 6.79 14.79
C PRO A 271 4.68 5.80 15.71
N VAL A 272 4.54 4.56 15.23
CA VAL A 272 3.95 3.43 15.95
C VAL A 272 5.04 2.53 16.55
N VAL A 273 4.63 1.50 17.32
CA VAL A 273 5.58 0.46 17.77
C VAL A 273 6.02 -0.38 16.57
N GLY A 274 7.32 -0.58 16.38
CA GLY A 274 7.90 -1.24 15.20
C GLY A 274 8.46 -0.23 14.19
N TRP A 275 9.23 -0.71 13.21
CA TRP A 275 9.89 0.16 12.22
C TRP A 275 8.95 0.61 11.11
N THR A 276 8.10 -0.29 10.59
CA THR A 276 7.20 0.03 9.48
C THR A 276 5.92 0.71 9.98
N THR A 277 5.39 1.58 9.13
CA THR A 277 4.02 2.09 9.22
C THR A 277 3.40 2.01 7.83
N HIS A 278 2.21 1.44 7.72
CA HIS A 278 1.46 1.25 6.48
C HIS A 278 -0.02 1.37 6.79
N HIS A 279 -0.82 1.84 5.82
CA HIS A 279 -2.23 2.12 6.05
C HIS A 279 -3.13 2.01 4.82
N SER A 280 -4.42 2.11 5.11
CA SER A 280 -5.44 2.51 4.15
C SER A 280 -6.48 3.40 4.84
N ILE A 281 -7.25 4.12 4.02
CA ILE A 281 -8.36 4.99 4.47
C ILE A 281 -9.62 4.60 3.71
N VAL A 282 -10.69 4.31 4.44
CA VAL A 282 -11.98 3.91 3.88
C VAL A 282 -13.12 4.65 4.54
N GLU A 283 -14.11 5.05 3.74
CA GLU A 283 -15.41 5.50 4.23
C GLU A 283 -16.33 4.30 4.44
N PHE A 284 -16.95 4.21 5.61
CA PHE A 284 -17.95 3.19 5.91
C PHE A 284 -19.07 3.79 6.77
N GLU A 285 -20.31 3.67 6.31
CA GLU A 285 -21.51 4.22 6.96
C GLU A 285 -21.39 5.73 7.28
N GLY A 286 -20.81 6.51 6.37
CA GLY A 286 -20.65 7.96 6.50
C GLY A 286 -19.57 8.41 7.47
N ARG A 287 -18.69 7.50 7.89
CA ARG A 287 -17.55 7.76 8.78
C ARG A 287 -16.26 7.29 8.11
N TRP A 288 -15.17 7.97 8.42
CA TRP A 288 -13.86 7.71 7.81
C TRP A 288 -12.94 7.01 8.78
N TYR A 289 -12.26 5.97 8.31
CA TYR A 289 -11.41 5.13 9.15
C TYR A 289 -10.05 4.93 8.54
N LEU A 290 -9.03 5.15 9.37
CA LEU A 290 -7.65 4.76 9.11
C LEU A 290 -7.44 3.35 9.63
N PHE A 291 -7.14 2.43 8.74
CA PHE A 291 -6.58 1.12 9.07
C PHE A 291 -5.06 1.22 8.99
N TYR A 292 -4.38 0.68 9.99
CA TYR A 292 -2.91 0.72 10.09
C TYR A 292 -2.41 -0.52 10.82
N HIS A 293 -1.11 -0.69 10.99
CA HIS A 293 -0.56 -1.73 11.85
C HIS A 293 0.44 -1.17 12.87
N ASP A 294 0.77 -1.98 13.88
CA ASP A 294 1.98 -1.81 14.68
C ASP A 294 2.51 -3.17 15.13
N SER A 295 3.63 -3.22 15.84
CA SER A 295 4.23 -4.45 16.41
C SER A 295 3.88 -4.66 17.88
N SER A 296 2.78 -4.09 18.38
CA SER A 296 2.43 -4.17 19.80
C SER A 296 2.09 -5.60 20.25
N LEU A 297 1.40 -6.38 19.41
CA LEU A 297 1.00 -7.75 19.73
C LEU A 297 2.21 -8.70 19.90
N SER A 298 3.30 -8.45 19.15
CA SER A 298 4.51 -9.25 19.19
C SER A 298 5.55 -8.79 20.23
N GLY A 299 5.26 -7.70 20.95
CA GLY A 299 6.22 -7.07 21.86
C GLY A 299 7.31 -6.27 21.16
N GLY A 300 7.06 -5.76 19.95
CA GLY A 300 7.96 -4.87 19.21
C GLY A 300 8.82 -5.55 18.15
N LYS A 301 8.48 -6.77 17.71
CA LYS A 301 9.20 -7.43 16.59
C LYS A 301 8.74 -6.84 15.26
N ASN A 302 9.66 -6.27 14.49
CA ASN A 302 9.33 -5.51 13.27
C ASN A 302 8.55 -6.32 12.22
N HIS A 303 8.92 -7.59 12.01
CA HIS A 303 8.28 -8.47 11.02
C HIS A 303 7.04 -9.21 11.54
N LEU A 304 6.60 -8.97 12.79
CA LEU A 304 5.39 -9.56 13.37
C LEU A 304 4.46 -8.44 13.85
N ARG A 305 3.58 -8.01 12.97
CA ARG A 305 2.72 -6.83 13.16
C ARG A 305 1.27 -7.24 13.41
N CYS A 306 0.45 -6.28 13.79
CA CYS A 306 -0.97 -6.48 13.98
C CYS A 306 -1.79 -5.28 13.49
N VAL A 307 -2.82 -5.57 12.71
CA VAL A 307 -3.73 -4.56 12.17
C VAL A 307 -4.58 -3.93 13.27
N LYS A 308 -4.75 -2.62 13.17
CA LYS A 308 -5.55 -1.74 14.03
C LYS A 308 -6.38 -0.80 13.16
N ALA A 309 -7.41 -0.21 13.75
CA ALA A 309 -8.20 0.82 13.09
C ALA A 309 -8.60 1.93 14.04
N ARG A 310 -8.74 3.14 13.51
CA ARG A 310 -9.28 4.30 14.21
C ARG A 310 -10.05 5.20 13.26
N GLU A 311 -10.99 5.95 13.82
CA GLU A 311 -11.68 7.00 13.08
C GLU A 311 -10.75 8.17 12.81
N ILE A 312 -10.95 8.79 11.65
CA ILE A 312 -10.34 10.06 11.26
C ILE A 312 -11.44 11.05 10.88
N PHE A 313 -11.11 12.34 10.91
CA PHE A 313 -12.04 13.42 10.61
C PHE A 313 -11.41 14.40 9.63
N TYR A 314 -12.23 14.99 8.77
CA TYR A 314 -11.82 16.09 7.91
C TYR A 314 -12.41 17.38 8.48
N ASP A 315 -11.60 18.42 8.59
CA ASP A 315 -12.10 19.75 8.95
C ASP A 315 -12.66 20.51 7.72
N GLU A 316 -13.11 21.74 7.94
CA GLU A 316 -13.67 22.60 6.88
C GLU A 316 -12.68 22.94 5.76
N LYS A 317 -11.37 22.81 6.01
CA LYS A 317 -10.32 23.01 5.01
C LYS A 317 -9.97 21.73 4.27
N GLY A 318 -10.52 20.60 4.71
CA GLY A 318 -10.19 19.27 4.21
C GLY A 318 -8.92 18.70 4.83
N ASP A 319 -8.42 19.23 5.96
CA ASP A 319 -7.27 18.67 6.65
C ASP A 319 -7.70 17.44 7.49
N ILE A 320 -6.85 16.40 7.54
CA ILE A 320 -7.13 15.14 8.25
C ILE A 320 -6.72 15.24 9.73
N HIS A 321 -7.61 14.78 10.61
CA HIS A 321 -7.43 14.74 12.07
C HIS A 321 -7.72 13.36 12.64
N ILE A 322 -7.12 13.09 13.80
CA ILE A 322 -7.12 11.81 14.51
C ILE A 322 -7.61 11.97 15.96
#